data_AF-A0A645E040-F1
#
_entry.id   AF-A0A645E040-F1
#
_cell.length_a   1.000
_cell.length_b   1.000
_cell.length_c   1.000
_cell.angle_alpha   90.00
_cell.angle_beta   90.00
_cell.angle_gamma   90.00
#
_symmetry.space_group_name_H-M   'P 1'
#
loop_
_entity.id
_entity.type
_entity.pdbx_description
1 polymer ?
#
loop_
_entity_poly.entity_id
_entity_poly.type
_entity_poly.pdbx_seq_one_letter_code
_entity_poly.pdbx_strand_id
1 'polypeptide(L)'
;MSEEALGKLAQSAIQSGGSLGELAAIAPFLDEDVLSRVARIAVSRGGSLGEVAAIAPFLDEDALGKLALSCVESGESIAQVAAVAPFLDEDDLDQIVKTALRQGQKIGDLSALFPFLSEDALRALVEDALKRNDTGILTKISKFL
;
A
#
# COMPACT_ATOMS: atom_id res chain seq x y z
N MET A 1 19.46 -6.10 -24.94
CA MET A 1 18.18 -6.69 -24.46
C MET A 1 17.14 -5.58 -24.57
N SER A 2 15.98 -5.84 -25.17
CA SER A 2 14.90 -4.85 -25.22
C SER A 2 14.17 -4.79 -23.88
N GLU A 3 13.51 -3.68 -23.60
CA GLU A 3 12.60 -3.52 -22.46
C GLU A 3 11.52 -4.60 -22.42
N GLU A 4 10.92 -4.92 -23.58
CA GLU A 4 9.94 -6.00 -23.70
C GLU A 4 10.53 -7.38 -23.31
N ALA A 5 11.78 -7.65 -23.69
CA ALA A 5 12.46 -8.89 -23.31
C ALA A 5 12.76 -8.93 -21.81
N LEU A 6 13.18 -7.80 -21.23
CA LEU A 6 13.40 -7.67 -19.80
C LEU A 6 12.09 -7.85 -19.01
N GLY A 7 10.99 -7.29 -19.50
CA GLY A 7 9.68 -7.46 -18.87
C GLY A 7 9.16 -8.89 -18.89
N LYS A 8 9.39 -9.64 -19.98
CA LYS A 8 9.07 -11.07 -20.03
C LYS A 8 9.91 -11.89 -19.05
N LEU A 9 11.18 -11.54 -18.89
CA LEU A 9 12.07 -12.17 -17.91
C LEU A 9 11.63 -11.88 -16.48
N ALA A 10 11.28 -10.63 -16.16
CA ALA A 10 10.78 -10.24 -14.85
C ALA A 10 9.50 -11.00 -14.48
N GLN A 11 8.55 -11.09 -15.41
CA GLN A 11 7.32 -11.87 -15.23
C GLN A 11 7.61 -13.35 -14.98
N SER A 12 8.51 -13.93 -15.77
CA SER A 12 8.89 -15.34 -15.64
C SER A 12 9.58 -15.62 -14.29
N ALA A 13 10.46 -14.73 -13.83
CA ALA A 13 11.14 -14.86 -12.55
C ALA A 13 10.16 -14.93 -11.37
N ILE A 14 9.19 -14.01 -11.31
CA ILE A 14 8.16 -14.02 -10.25
C ILE A 14 7.26 -15.26 -10.35
N GLN A 15 6.91 -15.68 -11.57
CA GLN A 15 6.13 -16.90 -11.77
C GLN A 15 6.88 -18.17 -11.32
N SER A 16 8.21 -18.17 -11.41
CA SER A 16 9.08 -19.25 -10.93
C SER A 16 9.41 -19.16 -9.43
N GLY A 17 8.85 -18.19 -8.71
CA GLY A 17 9.04 -18.05 -7.25
C GLY A 17 10.12 -17.05 -6.84
N GLY A 18 10.62 -16.22 -7.75
CA GLY A 18 11.43 -15.05 -7.40
C GLY A 18 10.62 -14.00 -6.63
N SER A 19 11.33 -13.12 -5.93
CA SER A 19 10.76 -12.05 -5.10
C SER A 19 10.78 -10.69 -5.80
N LEU A 20 9.89 -9.77 -5.39
CA LEU A 20 9.93 -8.38 -5.88
C LEU A 20 11.20 -7.64 -5.44
N GLY A 21 11.80 -8.04 -4.31
CA GLY A 21 13.09 -7.51 -3.86
C GLY A 21 14.23 -7.79 -4.86
N GLU A 22 14.23 -8.95 -5.52
CA GLU A 22 15.21 -9.27 -6.56
C GLU A 22 14.98 -8.46 -7.85
N LEU A 23 13.72 -8.11 -8.14
CA LEU A 23 13.38 -7.26 -9.28
C LEU A 23 13.70 -5.79 -9.06
N ALA A 24 13.83 -5.33 -7.82
CA ALA A 24 14.07 -3.91 -7.50
C ALA A 24 15.27 -3.31 -8.25
N ALA A 25 16.34 -4.10 -8.46
CA ALA A 25 17.53 -3.66 -9.16
C ALA A 25 17.31 -3.38 -10.66
N ILE A 26 16.26 -3.95 -11.26
CA ILE A 26 15.92 -3.75 -12.67
C ILE A 26 14.61 -2.99 -12.87
N ALA A 27 13.88 -2.66 -11.80
CA ALA A 27 12.61 -1.92 -11.86
C ALA A 27 12.69 -0.58 -12.62
N PRO A 28 13.75 0.26 -12.51
CA PRO A 28 13.85 1.50 -13.28
C PRO A 28 13.90 1.32 -14.81
N PHE A 29 14.09 0.10 -15.30
CA PHE A 29 14.20 -0.24 -16.72
C PHE A 29 13.01 -1.05 -17.23
N LEU A 30 11.98 -1.21 -16.41
CA LEU A 30 10.76 -1.92 -16.72
C LEU A 30 9.61 -0.93 -16.87
N ASP A 31 8.76 -1.19 -17.88
CA ASP A 31 7.50 -0.49 -18.05
C ASP A 31 6.58 -0.65 -16.81
N GLU A 32 5.87 0.42 -16.46
CA GLU A 32 4.99 0.48 -15.29
C GLU A 32 3.85 -0.56 -15.36
N ASP A 33 3.35 -0.92 -16.56
CA ASP A 33 2.36 -1.98 -16.73
C ASP A 33 2.96 -3.36 -16.40
N VAL A 34 4.22 -3.57 -16.76
CA VAL A 34 4.94 -4.81 -16.41
C VAL A 34 5.14 -4.89 -14.91
N LEU A 35 5.59 -3.80 -14.27
CA LEU A 35 5.77 -3.72 -12.83
C LEU A 35 4.44 -3.97 -12.10
N SER A 36 3.37 -3.33 -12.56
CA SER A 36 2.02 -3.50 -12.03
C SER A 36 1.53 -4.95 -12.14
N ARG A 37 1.85 -5.62 -13.26
CA ARG A 37 1.52 -7.03 -13.46
C ARG A 37 2.32 -7.94 -12.53
N VAL A 38 3.62 -7.73 -12.37
CA VAL A 38 4.44 -8.58 -11.47
C VAL A 38 4.08 -8.37 -10.01
N ALA A 39 3.75 -7.14 -9.59
CA ALA A 39 3.25 -6.84 -8.25
C ALA A 39 1.95 -7.62 -7.96
N ARG A 40 0.97 -7.56 -8.88
CA ARG A 40 -0.27 -8.33 -8.78
C ARG A 40 -0.04 -9.84 -8.70
N ILE A 41 0.87 -10.38 -9.51
CA ILE A 41 1.22 -11.81 -9.48
C ILE A 41 1.85 -12.18 -8.13
N ALA A 42 2.80 -11.39 -7.62
CA ALA A 42 3.45 -11.63 -6.34
C ALA A 42 2.43 -11.69 -5.19
N VAL A 43 1.56 -10.68 -5.09
CA VAL A 43 0.49 -10.62 -4.07
C VAL A 43 -0.46 -11.81 -4.20
N SER A 44 -0.89 -12.16 -5.42
CA SER A 44 -1.77 -13.31 -5.67
C SER A 44 -1.18 -14.67 -5.22
N ARG A 45 0.14 -14.72 -5.02
CA ARG A 45 0.89 -15.89 -4.57
C ARG A 45 1.27 -15.84 -3.09
N GLY A 46 0.66 -14.93 -2.33
CA GLY A 46 0.90 -14.75 -0.90
C GLY A 46 2.00 -13.76 -0.57
N GLY A 47 2.46 -12.96 -1.55
CA GLY A 47 3.36 -11.85 -1.29
C GLY A 47 2.66 -10.69 -0.57
N SER A 48 3.42 -9.90 0.17
CA SER A 48 2.89 -8.80 1.00
C SER A 48 3.07 -7.43 0.35
N LEU A 49 2.32 -6.41 0.79
CA LEU A 49 2.59 -5.02 0.39
C LEU A 49 3.99 -4.55 0.80
N GLY A 50 4.58 -5.15 1.84
CA GLY A 50 5.97 -4.93 2.22
C GLY A 50 6.97 -5.38 1.15
N GLU A 51 6.67 -6.44 0.39
CA GLU A 51 7.47 -6.84 -0.76
C GLU A 51 7.23 -5.93 -1.97
N VAL A 52 5.99 -5.47 -2.16
CA VAL A 52 5.63 -4.52 -3.22
C VAL A 52 6.39 -3.19 -3.05
N ALA A 53 6.64 -2.76 -1.81
CA ALA A 53 7.43 -1.57 -1.51
C ALA A 53 8.82 -1.54 -2.16
N ALA A 54 9.40 -2.71 -2.47
CA ALA A 54 10.70 -2.79 -3.14
C ALA A 54 10.68 -2.23 -4.59
N ILE A 55 9.51 -2.18 -5.22
CA ILE A 55 9.32 -1.67 -6.59
C ILE A 55 8.32 -0.51 -6.66
N ALA A 56 7.69 -0.13 -5.54
CA ALA A 56 6.71 0.95 -5.46
C ALA A 56 7.14 2.29 -6.08
N PRO A 57 8.41 2.76 -5.97
CA PRO A 57 8.85 4.01 -6.62
C PRO A 57 8.73 4.02 -8.15
N PHE A 58 8.56 2.86 -8.78
CA PHE A 58 8.50 2.68 -10.23
C PHE A 58 7.14 2.13 -10.69
N LEU A 59 6.17 1.99 -9.77
CA LEU A 59 4.82 1.56 -10.10
C LEU A 59 3.96 2.76 -10.47
N ASP A 60 3.01 2.52 -11.37
CA ASP A 60 1.87 3.42 -11.56
C ASP A 60 1.11 3.54 -10.23
N GLU A 61 0.91 4.79 -9.78
CA GLU A 61 0.33 5.15 -8.49
C GLU A 61 -1.11 4.61 -8.35
N ASP A 62 -1.93 4.80 -9.39
CA ASP A 62 -3.29 4.28 -9.50
C ASP A 62 -3.34 2.74 -9.38
N ALA A 63 -2.39 2.04 -10.02
CA ALA A 63 -2.30 0.59 -9.94
C ALA A 63 -1.87 0.12 -8.56
N LEU A 64 -0.97 0.85 -7.89
CA LEU A 64 -0.54 0.56 -6.52
C LEU A 64 -1.67 0.80 -5.51
N GLY A 65 -2.44 1.87 -5.65
CA GLY A 65 -3.63 2.16 -4.84
C GLY A 65 -4.68 1.07 -4.95
N LYS A 66 -5.02 0.66 -6.18
CA LYS A 66 -5.94 -0.47 -6.44
C LYS A 66 -5.45 -1.79 -5.82
N LEU A 67 -4.14 -2.06 -5.89
CA LEU A 67 -3.54 -3.26 -5.30
C LEU A 67 -3.62 -3.23 -3.77
N ALA A 68 -3.24 -2.10 -3.14
CA ALA A 68 -3.30 -1.92 -1.70
C ALA A 68 -4.74 -2.02 -1.16
N LEU A 69 -5.69 -1.39 -1.84
CA LEU A 69 -7.12 -1.52 -1.53
C LEU A 69 -7.59 -2.97 -1.63
N SER A 70 -7.22 -3.69 -2.69
CA SER A 70 -7.60 -5.09 -2.88
C SER A 70 -7.05 -6.01 -1.77
N CYS A 71 -5.84 -5.74 -1.26
CA CYS A 71 -5.25 -6.49 -0.15
C CYS A 71 -6.07 -6.29 1.13
N VAL A 72 -6.40 -5.03 1.46
CA VAL A 72 -7.23 -4.70 2.62
C VAL A 72 -8.63 -5.30 2.47
N GLU A 73 -9.26 -5.17 1.30
CA GLU A 73 -10.56 -5.78 1.02
C GLU A 73 -10.57 -7.29 1.21
N SER A 74 -9.44 -7.95 0.91
CA SER A 74 -9.23 -9.39 1.12
C SER A 74 -8.97 -9.78 2.58
N GLY A 75 -8.99 -8.81 3.51
CA GLY A 75 -8.84 -9.02 4.95
C GLY A 75 -7.40 -8.91 5.45
N GLU A 76 -6.45 -8.46 4.63
CA GLU A 76 -5.10 -8.19 5.09
C GLU A 76 -5.04 -6.98 6.04
N SER A 77 -4.06 -6.99 6.93
CA SER A 77 -3.89 -5.90 7.90
C SER A 77 -3.50 -4.61 7.19
N ILE A 78 -4.24 -3.55 7.50
CA ILE A 78 -3.99 -2.18 7.06
C ILE A 78 -2.59 -1.68 7.43
N ALA A 79 -1.98 -2.24 8.49
CA ALA A 79 -0.63 -1.90 8.90
C ALA A 79 0.41 -2.17 7.80
N GLN A 80 0.15 -3.11 6.88
CA GLN A 80 1.05 -3.37 5.76
C GLN A 80 1.05 -2.25 4.71
N VAL A 81 -0.04 -1.49 4.58
CA VAL A 81 -0.14 -0.37 3.64
C VAL A 81 0.90 0.71 3.95
N ALA A 82 1.36 0.80 5.21
CA ALA A 82 2.40 1.75 5.60
C ALA A 82 3.72 1.58 4.83
N ALA A 83 4.00 0.37 4.31
CA ALA A 83 5.19 0.12 3.50
C ALA A 83 5.14 0.81 2.13
N VAL A 84 3.93 1.05 1.61
CA VAL A 84 3.69 1.64 0.28
C VAL A 84 3.06 3.03 0.33
N ALA A 85 2.62 3.48 1.52
CA ALA A 85 1.97 4.78 1.71
C ALA A 85 2.72 6.00 1.14
N PRO A 86 4.07 6.09 1.14
CA PRO A 86 4.78 7.20 0.51
C PRO A 86 4.61 7.32 -1.01
N PHE A 87 4.05 6.29 -1.65
CA PHE A 87 3.88 6.18 -3.10
C PHE A 87 2.39 6.06 -3.51
N LEU A 88 1.49 6.34 -2.57
CA LEU A 88 0.04 6.33 -2.79
C LEU A 88 -0.48 7.76 -2.81
N ASP A 89 -1.49 7.98 -3.64
CA ASP A 89 -2.28 9.20 -3.59
C ASP A 89 -3.09 9.26 -2.28
N GLU A 90 -3.27 10.48 -1.78
CA GLU A 90 -3.97 10.76 -0.53
C GLU A 90 -5.44 10.29 -0.57
N ASP A 91 -6.13 10.45 -1.70
CA ASP A 91 -7.51 10.00 -1.88
C ASP A 91 -7.62 8.47 -1.82
N ASP A 92 -6.66 7.77 -2.44
CA ASP A 92 -6.60 6.31 -2.40
C ASP A 92 -6.33 5.83 -0.97
N LEU A 93 -5.40 6.45 -0.26
CA LEU A 93 -5.09 6.10 1.12
C LEU A 93 -6.28 6.34 2.06
N ASP A 94 -7.00 7.45 1.87
CA ASP A 94 -8.23 7.75 2.58
C ASP A 94 -9.32 6.70 2.36
N GLN A 95 -9.50 6.23 1.11
CA GLN A 95 -10.44 5.15 0.80
C GLN A 95 -10.03 3.84 1.45
N ILE A 96 -8.74 3.50 1.39
CA ILE A 96 -8.18 2.30 2.02
C ILE A 96 -8.44 2.33 3.54
N VAL A 97 -8.19 3.45 4.22
CA VAL A 97 -8.48 3.62 5.65
C VAL A 97 -9.97 3.49 5.94
N LYS A 98 -10.84 4.16 5.17
CA LYS A 98 -12.30 4.05 5.32
C LYS A 98 -12.77 2.60 5.16
N THR A 99 -12.18 1.84 4.25
CA THR A 99 -12.48 0.42 4.03
C THR A 99 -12.02 -0.45 5.19
N ALA A 100 -10.77 -0.29 5.65
CA ALA A 100 -10.23 -1.03 6.79
C ALA A 100 -11.08 -0.84 8.07
N LEU A 101 -11.50 0.39 8.36
CA LEU A 101 -12.34 0.70 9.52
C LEU A 101 -13.73 0.07 9.41
N ARG A 102 -14.34 0.08 8.21
CA ARG A 102 -15.62 -0.61 7.95
C ARG A 102 -15.52 -2.11 8.16
N GLN A 103 -14.35 -2.71 7.92
CA GLN A 103 -14.06 -4.12 8.18
C GLN A 103 -13.68 -4.41 9.64
N GLY A 104 -13.67 -3.40 10.52
CA GLY A 104 -13.42 -3.56 11.95
C GLY A 104 -11.94 -3.55 12.34
N GLN A 105 -11.04 -3.14 11.45
CA GLN A 105 -9.64 -2.90 11.81
C GLN A 105 -9.55 -1.71 12.77
N LYS A 106 -8.55 -1.70 13.66
CA LYS A 106 -8.46 -0.70 14.73
C LYS A 106 -7.74 0.54 14.24
N ILE A 107 -8.20 1.72 14.66
CA ILE A 107 -7.51 2.99 14.35
C ILE A 107 -6.06 2.99 14.85
N GLY A 108 -5.75 2.27 15.94
CA GLY A 108 -4.38 2.11 16.43
C GLY A 108 -3.41 1.52 15.40
N ASP A 109 -3.90 0.67 14.50
CA ASP A 109 -3.12 0.01 13.44
C ASP A 109 -2.83 0.98 12.26
N LEU A 110 -3.53 2.12 12.21
CA LEU A 110 -3.39 3.15 11.17
C LEU A 110 -2.30 4.19 11.48
N SER A 111 -1.69 4.16 12.66
CA SER A 111 -0.85 5.29 13.12
C SER A 111 0.35 5.59 12.24
N ALA A 112 0.86 4.60 11.49
CA ALA A 112 1.92 4.80 10.52
C ALA A 112 1.45 5.48 9.22
N LEU A 113 0.13 5.52 8.97
CA LEU A 113 -0.49 6.15 7.81
C LEU A 113 -0.80 7.63 8.04
N PHE A 114 -0.89 8.10 9.29
CA PHE A 114 -1.25 9.49 9.61
C PHE A 114 -0.45 10.57 8.87
N PRO A 115 0.86 10.44 8.63
CA PRO A 115 1.62 11.45 7.87
C PRO A 115 1.19 11.60 6.40
N PHE A 116 0.43 10.65 5.87
CA PHE A 116 0.06 10.55 4.45
C PHE A 116 -1.45 10.71 4.22
N LEU A 117 -2.25 10.87 5.30
CA LEU A 117 -3.70 11.02 5.21
C LEU A 117 -4.10 12.47 5.02
N SER A 118 -5.26 12.67 4.40
CA SER A 118 -5.85 13.99 4.29
C SER A 118 -6.24 14.58 5.63
N GLU A 119 -6.33 15.92 5.66
CA GLU A 119 -6.87 16.64 6.82
C GLU A 119 -8.29 16.15 7.14
N ASP A 120 -9.11 15.89 6.11
CA ASP A 120 -10.48 15.38 6.27
C ASP A 120 -10.50 13.97 6.88
N ALA A 121 -9.61 13.07 6.45
CA ALA A 121 -9.47 11.75 7.05
C ALA A 121 -8.94 11.82 8.49
N LEU A 122 -7.91 12.62 8.75
CA LEU A 122 -7.38 12.83 10.10
C LEU A 122 -8.46 13.38 11.04
N ARG A 123 -9.27 14.34 10.57
CA ARG A 123 -10.40 14.88 11.32
C ARG A 123 -11.46 13.82 11.61
N ALA A 124 -11.81 12.99 10.62
CA ALA A 124 -12.75 11.89 10.83
C ALA A 124 -12.23 10.88 11.88
N LEU A 125 -10.93 10.60 11.88
CA LEU A 125 -10.29 9.75 12.90
C LEU A 125 -10.32 10.38 14.30
N VAL A 126 -10.10 11.69 14.40
CA VAL A 126 -10.24 12.43 15.68
C VAL A 126 -11.68 12.35 16.21
N GLU A 127 -12.67 12.57 15.35
CA GLU A 127 -14.08 12.50 15.75
C GLU A 127 -14.47 11.11 16.25
N ASP A 128 -13.99 10.04 15.61
CA ASP A 128 -14.22 8.66 16.08
C ASP A 128 -13.48 8.39 17.41
N ALA A 129 -12.22 8.81 17.55
CA ALA A 129 -11.46 8.66 18.78
C ALA A 129 -12.11 9.41 19.97
N LEU A 130 -12.65 10.62 19.75
CA LEU A 130 -13.41 11.37 20.76
C LEU A 130 -14.68 10.63 21.20
N LYS A 131 -15.45 10.09 20.24
CA LYS A 131 -16.66 9.29 20.54
C LYS A 131 -16.35 8.06 21.39
N ARG A 132 -15.16 7.48 21.22
CA ARG A 132 -14.67 6.33 22.00
C ARG A 132 -13.92 6.70 23.28
N ASN A 133 -13.71 7.99 23.52
CA ASN A 133 -12.85 8.50 24.60
C ASN A 133 -11.41 7.93 24.56
N ASP A 134 -10.88 7.67 23.35
CA ASP A 134 -9.55 7.11 23.11
C ASP A 134 -8.48 8.21 23.07
N THR A 135 -8.07 8.65 24.26
CA THR A 135 -7.04 9.67 24.45
C THR A 135 -5.66 9.27 23.90
N GLY A 136 -5.38 7.97 23.78
CA GLY A 136 -4.14 7.46 23.23
C GLY A 136 -4.03 7.73 21.73
N ILE A 137 -5.12 7.51 21.00
CA ILE A 137 -5.21 7.82 19.56
C ILE A 137 -5.17 9.32 19.32
N LEU A 138 -5.91 10.11 20.11
CA LEU A 138 -5.91 11.57 19.98
C LEU A 138 -4.51 12.17 20.11
N THR A 139 -3.71 11.68 21.06
CA THR A 139 -2.31 12.12 21.26
C THR A 139 -1.40 11.76 20.09
N LYS A 140 -1.73 10.70 19.34
CA LYS A 140 -0.97 10.32 18.14
C LYS A 140 -1.35 11.19 16.95
N ILE A 141 -2.65 11.42 16.73
CA ILE A 141 -3.15 12.20 15.59
C ILE A 141 -2.78 13.69 15.74
N SER A 142 -2.76 14.23 16.95
CA SER A 142 -2.49 15.66 17.21
C SER A 142 -1.12 16.18 16.74
N LYS A 143 -0.22 15.31 16.29
CA LYS A 143 1.09 15.69 15.72
C LYS A 143 1.02 16.01 14.22
N PHE A 144 -0.12 15.71 13.59
CA PHE A 144 -0.36 15.80 12.15
C PHE A 144 -1.52 16.77 11.82
N LEU A 145 -2.03 17.48 12.83
CA LEU A 145 -3.01 18.57 12.73
C LEU A 145 -2.32 19.88 13.13
#